data_AF-A0A9P6NXJ0-F1
#
_entry.id   AF-A0A9P6NXJ0-F1
#
_cell.length_a   1.000
_cell.length_b   1.000
_cell.length_c   1.000
_cell.angle_alpha   90.00
_cell.angle_beta   90.00
_cell.angle_gamma   90.00
#
_symmetry.space_group_name_H-M   'P 1'
#
loop_
_entity.id
_entity.type
_entity.pdbx_description
1 polymer ?
#
loop_
_entity_poly.entity_id
_entity_poly.type
_entity_poly.pdbx_seq_one_letter_code
_entity_poly.pdbx_strand_id
1 'polypeptide(L)'
;MVIGDYLSVPECLKNPLCFQTESHPSGIPSHKIFVFDGPDVGHPLGRQWHLTFYPQEKAGFTYLGLTLEHYCHRFGVIPAAERWNKIYVLGKDRAYLHKPAPTLYRPTVFTEIENATGVSFTIGTVQKSWSKLHGDQRDELLPGLDDIGSLSRDEFIYQVQRHRAVIGLGWPVQPSTPLEALCVGTPFINPVWLGRRTEPDRSKWHTQHPYLANFDPPYVYNVQDHREEDIVEAVKGVMENPLKEAFIPDDMKKEVYLTRIEGLITKNWSALARSKKVSTTSPPPQ
;
A
#
# COMPACT_ATOMS: atom_id res chain seq x y z
N MET A 1 -11.82 21.55 -11.09
CA MET A 1 -11.14 20.94 -9.94
C MET A 1 -9.73 20.64 -10.38
N VAL A 2 -8.75 20.84 -9.52
CA VAL A 2 -7.33 20.55 -9.76
C VAL A 2 -6.87 19.67 -8.62
N ILE A 3 -6.29 18.52 -8.96
CA ILE A 3 -5.75 17.56 -8.00
C ILE A 3 -4.25 17.49 -8.27
N GLY A 4 -3.44 17.74 -7.26
CA GLY A 4 -1.98 17.58 -7.31
C GLY A 4 -1.50 16.75 -6.13
N ASP A 5 -0.24 16.33 -6.17
CA ASP A 5 0.37 15.58 -5.08
C ASP A 5 0.73 16.47 -3.88
N TYR A 6 1.19 15.83 -2.79
CA TYR A 6 1.63 16.50 -1.58
C TYR A 6 2.87 17.39 -1.74
N LEU A 7 3.53 17.41 -2.90
CA LEU A 7 4.67 18.30 -3.17
C LEU A 7 4.23 19.55 -3.93
N SER A 8 3.51 19.34 -5.03
CA SER A 8 3.06 20.37 -5.97
C SER A 8 1.97 21.29 -5.42
N VAL A 9 1.03 20.76 -4.62
CA VAL A 9 -0.07 21.58 -4.08
C VAL A 9 0.42 22.59 -3.04
N PRO A 10 1.26 22.22 -2.05
CA PRO A 10 1.85 23.22 -1.14
C PRO A 10 2.65 24.30 -1.86
N GLU A 11 3.38 23.95 -2.93
CA GLU A 11 4.09 24.93 -3.75
C GLU A 11 3.13 25.89 -4.46
N CYS A 12 2.06 25.36 -5.08
CA CYS A 12 1.03 26.18 -5.70
C CYS A 12 0.36 27.12 -4.69
N LEU A 13 0.01 26.64 -3.50
CA LEU A 13 -0.64 27.44 -2.46
C LEU A 13 0.25 28.53 -1.85
N LYS A 14 1.57 28.43 -2.03
CA LYS A 14 2.54 29.48 -1.65
C LYS A 14 2.84 30.46 -2.78
N ASN A 15 2.51 30.11 -4.03
CA ASN A 15 2.79 30.94 -5.19
C ASN A 15 1.56 31.80 -5.55
N PRO A 16 1.62 33.14 -5.40
CA PRO A 16 0.49 34.03 -5.69
C PRO A 16 0.07 34.06 -7.17
N LEU A 17 0.89 33.49 -8.07
CA LEU A 17 0.58 33.31 -9.48
C LEU A 17 -0.19 32.01 -9.77
N CYS A 18 -0.28 31.07 -8.81
CA CYS A 18 -0.95 29.79 -9.02
C CYS A 18 -2.41 29.82 -8.55
N PHE A 19 -2.65 30.31 -7.33
CA PHE A 19 -3.98 30.33 -6.74
C PHE A 19 -4.61 31.72 -6.80
N GLN A 20 -5.94 31.75 -6.70
CA GLN A 20 -6.72 32.97 -6.82
C GLN A 20 -6.42 33.93 -5.67
N THR A 21 -5.94 35.13 -6.00
CA THR A 21 -5.71 36.25 -5.08
C THR A 21 -6.34 37.53 -5.62
N GLU A 22 -6.35 38.61 -4.83
CA GLU A 22 -6.81 39.92 -5.31
C GLU A 22 -5.94 40.43 -6.48
N SER A 23 -4.62 40.23 -6.39
CA SER A 23 -3.65 40.59 -7.43
C SER A 23 -3.62 39.61 -8.62
N HIS A 24 -4.20 38.42 -8.46
CA HIS A 24 -4.27 37.40 -9.51
C HIS A 24 -5.66 36.75 -9.54
N PRO A 25 -6.69 37.49 -10.01
CA PRO A 25 -8.09 37.04 -9.94
C PRO A 25 -8.39 35.86 -10.86
N SER A 26 -7.55 35.63 -11.88
CA SER A 26 -7.60 34.47 -12.79
C SER A 26 -7.00 33.19 -12.21
N GLY A 27 -6.37 33.26 -11.04
CA GLY A 27 -5.77 32.08 -10.39
C GLY A 27 -6.79 31.01 -10.02
N ILE A 28 -6.31 29.81 -9.67
CA ILE A 28 -7.19 28.71 -9.31
C ILE A 28 -7.81 28.99 -7.93
N PRO A 29 -9.14 29.02 -7.80
CA PRO A 29 -9.77 29.20 -6.49
C PRO A 29 -9.34 28.10 -5.52
N SER A 30 -8.94 28.45 -4.29
CA SER A 30 -8.40 27.47 -3.33
C SER A 30 -9.36 26.31 -3.04
N HIS A 31 -10.68 26.55 -3.11
CA HIS A 31 -11.69 25.50 -2.93
C HIS A 31 -11.75 24.48 -4.08
N LYS A 32 -11.04 24.72 -5.18
CA LYS A 32 -10.92 23.82 -6.32
C LYS A 32 -9.58 23.07 -6.37
N ILE A 33 -8.65 23.35 -5.46
CA ILE A 33 -7.32 22.72 -5.38
C ILE A 33 -7.37 21.62 -4.32
N PHE A 34 -6.91 20.42 -4.65
CA PHE A 34 -6.92 19.27 -3.75
C PHE A 34 -5.54 18.62 -3.73
N VAL A 35 -5.11 18.20 -2.55
CA VAL A 35 -3.94 17.32 -2.37
C VAL A 35 -4.42 15.89 -2.54
N PHE A 36 -3.72 15.08 -3.32
CA PHE A 36 -3.95 13.64 -3.38
C PHE A 36 -2.75 12.87 -2.84
N ASP A 37 -3.04 12.13 -1.79
CA ASP A 37 -2.19 11.18 -1.10
C ASP A 37 -0.86 11.74 -0.55
N GLY A 38 -0.25 10.98 0.37
CA GLY A 38 0.96 11.35 1.07
C GLY A 38 0.72 11.90 2.48
N PRO A 39 1.76 12.46 3.12
CA PRO A 39 1.64 13.01 4.47
C PRO A 39 0.65 14.19 4.50
N ASP A 40 0.07 14.45 5.66
CA ASP A 40 -0.74 15.66 5.88
C ASP A 40 0.14 16.92 5.77
N VAL A 41 0.19 17.48 4.56
CA VAL A 41 0.92 18.72 4.26
C VAL A 41 0.12 19.98 4.59
N GLY A 42 -1.09 19.81 5.15
CA GLY A 42 -2.03 20.89 5.43
C GLY A 42 -2.68 21.44 4.17
N HIS A 43 -3.89 21.97 4.35
CA HIS A 43 -4.60 22.72 3.32
C HIS A 43 -5.31 23.92 3.98
N PRO A 44 -5.33 25.13 3.39
CA PRO A 44 -5.97 26.31 3.99
C PRO A 44 -7.45 26.14 4.32
N LEU A 45 -8.13 25.16 3.70
CA LEU A 45 -9.53 24.84 3.93
C LEU A 45 -9.74 23.57 4.80
N GLY A 46 -8.65 23.00 5.30
CA GLY A 46 -8.62 21.82 6.17
C GLY A 46 -8.54 20.49 5.42
N ARG A 47 -8.45 19.40 6.20
CA ARG A 47 -8.18 18.02 5.72
C ARG A 47 -9.18 17.48 4.71
N GLN A 48 -10.38 18.04 4.62
CA GLN A 48 -11.38 17.62 3.62
C GLN A 48 -10.95 17.88 2.17
N TRP A 49 -9.95 18.76 1.94
CA TRP A 49 -9.33 18.99 0.63
C TRP A 49 -8.11 18.11 0.37
N HIS A 50 -7.82 17.17 1.27
CA HIS A 50 -6.82 16.14 1.08
C HIS A 50 -7.54 14.80 0.84
N LEU A 51 -7.35 14.29 -0.37
CA LEU A 51 -7.90 13.06 -0.92
C LEU A 51 -6.96 11.90 -0.61
N THR A 52 -7.45 10.79 -0.05
CA THR A 52 -6.62 9.65 0.38
C THR A 52 -6.88 8.36 -0.41
N PHE A 53 -5.86 7.50 -0.55
CA PHE A 53 -5.99 6.15 -1.13
C PHE A 53 -6.78 5.16 -0.26
N TYR A 54 -6.77 5.35 1.06
CA TYR A 54 -7.43 4.47 2.01
C TYR A 54 -8.39 5.27 2.90
N PRO A 55 -9.42 4.62 3.47
CA PRO A 55 -10.37 5.27 4.38
C PRO A 55 -9.64 5.92 5.57
N GLN A 56 -9.80 7.24 5.73
CA GLN A 56 -9.24 8.05 6.81
C GLN A 56 -10.22 9.16 7.25
N GLU A 57 -11.51 8.96 7.03
CA GLU A 57 -12.57 9.95 7.27
C GLU A 57 -12.66 10.34 8.75
N LYS A 58 -12.33 9.42 9.67
CA LYS A 58 -12.24 9.69 11.12
C LYS A 58 -11.21 10.77 11.45
N ALA A 59 -10.15 10.90 10.64
CA ALA A 59 -9.14 11.94 10.79
C ALA A 59 -9.48 13.24 10.03
N GLY A 60 -10.63 13.27 9.33
CA GLY A 60 -11.15 14.44 8.61
C GLY A 60 -10.73 14.52 7.15
N PHE A 61 -10.07 13.49 6.61
CA PHE A 61 -9.71 13.39 5.19
C PHE A 61 -10.90 13.00 4.32
N THR A 62 -10.80 13.26 3.01
CA THR A 62 -11.78 12.77 2.03
C THR A 62 -11.26 11.50 1.39
N TYR A 63 -11.98 10.38 1.59
CA TYR A 63 -11.62 9.12 0.95
C TYR A 63 -11.97 9.15 -0.55
N LEU A 64 -10.95 9.12 -1.39
CA LEU A 64 -11.12 8.96 -2.84
C LEU A 64 -10.94 7.49 -3.25
N GLY A 65 -9.90 6.87 -2.74
CA GLY A 65 -9.54 5.50 -3.04
C GLY A 65 -8.88 5.32 -4.39
N LEU A 66 -8.77 4.05 -4.78
CA LEU A 66 -8.31 3.61 -6.09
C LEU A 66 -9.17 2.42 -6.52
N THR A 67 -9.08 2.06 -7.80
CA THR A 67 -9.56 0.77 -8.28
C THR A 67 -8.47 0.11 -9.12
N LEU A 68 -8.27 -1.19 -8.91
CA LEU A 68 -7.38 -2.02 -9.73
C LEU A 68 -8.17 -2.87 -10.71
N GLU A 69 -9.51 -2.85 -10.65
CA GLU A 69 -10.37 -3.84 -11.28
C GLU A 69 -10.14 -3.97 -12.79
N HIS A 70 -9.98 -2.84 -13.50
CA HIS A 70 -9.68 -2.85 -14.92
C HIS A 70 -8.40 -3.63 -15.25
N TYR A 71 -7.38 -3.52 -14.39
CA TYR A 71 -6.13 -4.23 -14.55
C TYR A 71 -6.25 -5.69 -14.11
N CYS A 72 -7.00 -5.99 -13.04
CA CYS A 72 -7.17 -7.33 -12.50
C CYS A 72 -7.85 -8.28 -13.51
N HIS A 73 -8.85 -7.78 -14.25
CA HIS A 73 -9.54 -8.54 -15.29
C HIS A 73 -8.64 -8.97 -16.46
N ARG A 74 -7.43 -8.42 -16.60
CA ARG A 74 -6.50 -8.77 -17.69
C ARG A 74 -5.74 -10.08 -17.48
N PHE A 75 -5.42 -10.45 -16.23
CA PHE A 75 -4.47 -11.55 -15.95
C PHE A 75 -5.13 -12.86 -15.52
N GLY A 76 -6.41 -12.82 -15.09
CA GLY A 76 -7.12 -13.99 -14.59
C GLY A 76 -6.50 -14.57 -13.32
N VAL A 77 -7.00 -15.75 -12.91
CA VAL A 77 -6.51 -16.49 -11.74
C VAL A 77 -6.00 -17.84 -12.19
N ILE A 78 -4.78 -18.20 -11.78
CA ILE A 78 -4.24 -19.55 -12.00
C ILE A 78 -4.81 -20.50 -10.94
N PRO A 79 -5.35 -21.67 -11.33
CA PRO A 79 -5.79 -22.70 -10.40
C PRO A 79 -4.70 -23.09 -9.41
N ALA A 80 -5.08 -23.29 -8.15
CA ALA A 80 -4.13 -23.59 -7.08
C ALA A 80 -3.23 -24.81 -7.37
N ALA A 81 -3.74 -25.82 -8.10
CA ALA A 81 -2.96 -27.00 -8.45
C ALA A 81 -1.80 -26.71 -9.42
N GLU A 82 -1.90 -25.64 -10.22
CA GLU A 82 -0.91 -25.26 -11.24
C GLU A 82 0.12 -24.25 -10.72
N ARG A 83 -0.09 -23.70 -9.52
CA ARG A 83 0.84 -22.75 -8.89
C ARG A 83 2.12 -23.46 -8.44
N TRP A 84 3.25 -22.81 -8.64
CA TRP A 84 4.55 -23.28 -8.14
C TRP A 84 4.52 -23.42 -6.63
N ASN A 85 5.35 -24.30 -6.08
CA ASN A 85 5.52 -24.41 -4.63
C ASN A 85 6.49 -23.33 -4.11
N LYS A 86 6.16 -22.07 -4.43
CA LYS A 86 6.98 -20.88 -4.17
C LYS A 86 6.15 -19.76 -3.54
N ILE A 87 6.76 -18.97 -2.67
CA ILE A 87 6.21 -17.70 -2.16
C ILE A 87 7.06 -16.54 -2.67
N TYR A 88 6.39 -15.50 -3.15
CA TYR A 88 7.07 -14.30 -3.64
C TYR A 88 7.33 -13.33 -2.48
N VAL A 89 8.57 -12.91 -2.28
CA VAL A 89 8.96 -11.95 -1.26
C VAL A 89 8.84 -10.54 -1.81
N LEU A 90 8.05 -9.69 -1.13
CA LEU A 90 7.84 -8.31 -1.52
C LEU A 90 9.07 -7.47 -1.18
N GLY A 91 9.89 -7.18 -2.19
CA GLY A 91 10.98 -6.22 -2.10
C GLY A 91 11.73 -6.09 -3.43
N LYS A 92 11.80 -4.88 -3.98
CA LYS A 92 12.50 -4.61 -5.26
C LYS A 92 13.94 -4.12 -5.11
N ASP A 93 14.32 -3.74 -3.90
CA ASP A 93 15.65 -3.24 -3.55
C ASP A 93 16.20 -4.14 -2.45
N ARG A 94 17.39 -4.71 -2.65
CA ARG A 94 18.03 -5.61 -1.67
C ARG A 94 18.28 -4.91 -0.34
N ALA A 95 18.39 -3.59 -0.33
CA ALA A 95 18.50 -2.81 0.89
C ALA A 95 17.30 -2.97 1.85
N TYR A 96 16.15 -3.48 1.39
CA TYR A 96 15.01 -3.80 2.26
C TYR A 96 15.26 -5.02 3.15
N LEU A 97 16.24 -5.86 2.81
CA LEU A 97 16.62 -7.04 3.60
C LEU A 97 17.55 -6.68 4.77
N HIS A 98 18.04 -5.44 4.83
CA HIS A 98 19.13 -5.02 5.71
C HIS A 98 18.82 -3.71 6.43
N LYS A 99 19.53 -3.46 7.53
CA LYS A 99 19.49 -2.15 8.19
C LYS A 99 19.94 -1.05 7.22
N PRO A 100 19.31 0.14 7.24
CA PRO A 100 18.38 0.64 8.26
C PRO A 100 16.91 0.28 8.03
N ALA A 101 16.56 -0.52 7.01
CA ALA A 101 15.18 -0.99 6.88
C ALA A 101 14.79 -1.85 8.10
N PRO A 102 13.49 -1.87 8.50
CA PRO A 102 13.01 -2.76 9.54
C PRO A 102 13.30 -4.22 9.19
N THR A 103 14.11 -4.90 10.00
CA THR A 103 14.44 -6.33 9.82
C THR A 103 13.50 -7.17 10.69
N LEU A 104 12.32 -7.50 10.17
CA LEU A 104 11.28 -8.23 10.92
C LEU A 104 11.55 -9.74 11.03
N TYR A 105 12.45 -10.26 10.19
CA TYR A 105 12.81 -11.67 10.16
C TYR A 105 14.31 -11.87 10.37
N ARG A 106 14.67 -13.02 10.94
CA ARG A 106 16.08 -13.44 11.02
C ARG A 106 16.63 -13.77 9.62
N PRO A 107 17.94 -13.58 9.37
CA PRO A 107 18.53 -13.86 8.06
C PRO A 107 18.29 -15.27 7.51
N THR A 108 18.17 -16.27 8.39
CA THR A 108 18.00 -17.68 8.04
C THR A 108 16.55 -18.12 7.83
N VAL A 109 15.58 -17.21 8.02
CA VAL A 109 14.14 -17.54 8.09
C VAL A 109 13.65 -18.31 6.86
N PHE A 110 14.09 -17.94 5.65
CA PHE A 110 13.59 -18.52 4.41
C PHE A 110 14.07 -19.96 4.24
N THR A 111 15.35 -20.23 4.54
CA THR A 111 15.89 -21.60 4.59
C THR A 111 15.20 -22.45 5.66
N GLU A 112 14.97 -21.90 6.85
CA GLU A 112 14.29 -22.60 7.94
C GLU A 112 12.85 -22.99 7.57
N ILE A 113 12.09 -22.08 6.95
CA ILE A 113 10.72 -22.35 6.51
C ILE A 113 10.69 -23.33 5.33
N GLU A 114 11.61 -23.20 4.37
CA GLU A 114 11.73 -24.13 3.25
C GLU A 114 11.98 -25.56 3.76
N ASN A 115 12.89 -25.73 4.73
CA ASN A 115 13.13 -27.03 5.36
C ASN A 115 11.89 -27.57 6.09
N ALA A 116 11.09 -26.70 6.71
CA ALA A 116 9.91 -27.09 7.49
C ALA A 116 8.66 -27.37 6.65
N THR A 117 8.57 -26.79 5.44
CA THR A 117 7.32 -26.80 4.64
C THR A 117 7.51 -27.29 3.20
N GLY A 118 8.74 -27.35 2.71
CA GLY A 118 9.08 -27.62 1.31
C GLY A 118 8.78 -26.46 0.35
N VAL A 119 8.34 -25.30 0.86
CA VAL A 119 8.01 -24.12 0.06
C VAL A 119 9.25 -23.23 -0.08
N SER A 120 9.68 -22.97 -1.31
CA SER A 120 10.83 -22.10 -1.59
C SER A 120 10.41 -20.63 -1.77
N PHE A 121 11.37 -19.72 -1.73
CA PHE A 121 11.13 -18.27 -1.79
C PHE A 121 11.82 -17.62 -2.96
N THR A 122 11.11 -16.71 -3.62
CA THR A 122 11.64 -15.95 -4.76
C THR A 122 11.44 -14.46 -4.54
N ILE A 123 12.40 -13.64 -4.97
CA ILE A 123 12.34 -12.18 -4.92
C ILE A 123 12.77 -11.61 -6.28
N GLY A 124 12.27 -10.46 -6.69
CA GLY A 124 12.76 -9.78 -7.91
C GLY A 124 13.40 -8.45 -7.57
N THR A 125 14.74 -8.35 -7.65
CA THR A 125 15.46 -7.13 -7.25
C THR A 125 16.19 -6.43 -8.40
N VAL A 126 16.37 -5.12 -8.23
CA VAL A 126 17.28 -4.30 -9.04
C VAL A 126 18.52 -3.99 -8.21
N GLN A 127 19.69 -4.44 -8.66
CA GLN A 127 20.95 -3.99 -8.08
C GLN A 127 21.36 -2.66 -8.71
N LYS A 128 21.66 -1.66 -7.87
CA LYS A 128 22.20 -0.38 -8.35
C LYS A 128 23.67 -0.58 -8.74
N SER A 129 24.07 -0.05 -9.90
CA SER A 129 25.45 -0.18 -10.39
C SER A 129 26.50 0.38 -9.42
N TRP A 130 26.14 1.40 -8.65
CA TRP A 130 27.00 2.02 -7.64
C TRP A 130 27.35 1.06 -6.49
N SER A 131 26.37 0.29 -6.03
CA SER A 131 26.56 -0.63 -4.90
C SER A 131 27.46 -1.82 -5.27
N LYS A 132 27.39 -2.30 -6.52
CA LYS A 132 28.36 -3.26 -7.10
C LYS A 132 29.80 -2.75 -7.12
N LEU A 133 30.00 -1.44 -7.32
CA LEU A 133 31.33 -0.85 -7.50
C LEU A 133 32.05 -0.62 -6.15
N HIS A 134 31.29 -0.40 -5.08
CA HIS A 134 31.83 0.02 -3.78
C HIS A 134 31.62 -1.00 -2.64
N GLY A 135 30.99 -2.15 -2.92
CA GLY A 135 30.79 -3.20 -1.92
C GLY A 135 29.84 -2.77 -0.82
N ASP A 136 28.57 -2.57 -1.15
CA ASP A 136 27.53 -2.33 -0.14
C ASP A 136 27.05 -3.67 0.43
N GLN A 137 27.25 -3.91 1.73
CA GLN A 137 26.72 -5.11 2.42
C GLN A 137 25.20 -5.23 2.27
N ARG A 138 24.49 -4.13 1.97
CA ARG A 138 23.06 -4.12 1.71
C ARG A 138 22.66 -4.70 0.34
N ASP A 139 23.63 -5.05 -0.49
CA ASP A 139 23.41 -5.78 -1.75
C ASP A 139 23.40 -7.31 -1.56
N GLU A 140 23.71 -7.82 -0.37
CA GLU A 140 23.70 -9.25 -0.10
C GLU A 140 22.26 -9.79 -0.09
N LEU A 141 22.07 -10.98 -0.66
CA LEU A 141 20.78 -11.66 -0.62
C LEU A 141 20.74 -12.57 0.62
N LEU A 142 19.60 -12.63 1.30
CA LEU A 142 19.45 -13.56 2.43
C LEU A 142 19.44 -15.02 1.94
N PRO A 143 20.02 -15.97 2.71
CA PRO A 143 19.97 -17.39 2.38
C PRO A 143 18.54 -17.90 2.17
N GLY A 144 18.35 -18.79 1.19
CA GLY A 144 17.04 -19.36 0.84
C GLY A 144 16.18 -18.50 -0.09
N LEU A 145 16.66 -17.33 -0.51
CA LEU A 145 16.01 -16.52 -1.54
C LEU A 145 16.60 -16.79 -2.93
N ASP A 146 15.72 -17.02 -3.90
CA ASP A 146 16.02 -17.07 -5.32
C ASP A 146 15.70 -15.71 -5.96
N ASP A 147 16.70 -14.98 -6.45
CA ASP A 147 16.50 -13.66 -7.07
C ASP A 147 16.32 -13.76 -8.58
N ILE A 148 15.11 -13.47 -9.06
CA ILE A 148 14.74 -13.50 -10.49
C ILE A 148 15.01 -12.19 -11.20
N GLY A 149 15.58 -11.20 -10.51
CA GLY A 149 15.93 -9.90 -11.07
C GLY A 149 14.72 -8.99 -11.33
N SER A 150 14.96 -7.92 -12.08
CA SER A 150 13.93 -6.96 -12.45
C SER A 150 13.08 -7.49 -13.59
N LEU A 151 11.78 -7.29 -13.48
CA LEU A 151 10.79 -7.71 -14.47
C LEU A 151 10.03 -6.51 -15.01
N SER A 152 9.47 -6.65 -16.23
CA SER A 152 8.42 -5.75 -16.67
C SER A 152 7.17 -5.92 -15.81
N ARG A 153 6.26 -4.94 -15.92
CA ARG A 153 5.01 -4.91 -15.17
C ARG A 153 4.17 -6.19 -15.36
N ASP A 154 4.01 -6.65 -16.59
CA ASP A 154 3.19 -7.81 -16.91
C ASP A 154 3.89 -9.11 -16.49
N GLU A 155 5.21 -9.22 -16.73
CA GLU A 155 6.02 -10.36 -16.27
C GLU A 155 5.97 -10.52 -14.74
N PHE A 156 6.04 -9.41 -14.00
CA PHE A 156 5.89 -9.42 -12.55
C PHE A 156 4.53 -10.01 -12.12
N ILE A 157 3.43 -9.61 -12.76
CA ILE A 157 2.12 -10.19 -12.44
C ILE A 157 2.02 -11.65 -12.86
N TYR A 158 2.66 -12.05 -13.97
CA TYR A 158 2.79 -13.45 -14.35
C TYR A 158 3.57 -14.30 -13.35
N GLN A 159 4.54 -13.70 -12.64
CA GLN A 159 5.18 -14.34 -11.49
C GLN A 159 4.19 -14.45 -10.34
N VAL A 160 3.63 -13.34 -9.86
CA VAL A 160 2.78 -13.31 -8.65
C VAL A 160 1.60 -14.29 -8.73
N GLN A 161 0.91 -14.38 -9.88
CA GLN A 161 -0.21 -15.31 -10.08
C GLN A 161 0.18 -16.81 -9.98
N ARG A 162 1.46 -17.15 -10.21
CA ARG A 162 1.98 -18.52 -10.13
C ARG A 162 2.52 -18.88 -8.75
N HIS A 163 2.73 -17.89 -7.88
CA HIS A 163 3.17 -18.12 -6.51
C HIS A 163 1.98 -18.44 -5.60
N ARG A 164 2.25 -19.16 -4.51
CA ARG A 164 1.23 -19.54 -3.51
C ARG A 164 0.75 -18.36 -2.70
N ALA A 165 1.64 -17.43 -2.39
CA ALA A 165 1.35 -16.17 -1.72
C ALA A 165 2.45 -15.14 -2.04
N VAL A 166 2.18 -13.89 -1.65
CA VAL A 166 3.18 -12.84 -1.49
C VAL A 166 3.43 -12.65 0.01
N ILE A 167 4.69 -12.61 0.44
CA ILE A 167 5.07 -12.29 1.83
C ILE A 167 5.73 -10.92 1.92
N GLY A 168 5.27 -10.13 2.88
CA GLY A 168 5.83 -8.82 3.19
C GLY A 168 7.10 -8.88 4.03
N LEU A 169 8.03 -7.95 3.82
CA LEU A 169 9.25 -7.75 4.65
C LEU A 169 9.08 -6.70 5.76
N GLY A 170 7.95 -5.99 5.80
CA GLY A 170 7.71 -4.84 6.67
C GLY A 170 7.88 -3.48 5.98
N TRP A 171 8.78 -3.40 5.01
CA TRP A 171 9.02 -2.19 4.20
C TRP A 171 9.06 -2.52 2.70
N PRO A 172 8.55 -1.64 1.81
CA PRO A 172 7.84 -0.38 2.07
C PRO A 172 6.46 -0.59 2.72
N VAL A 173 5.96 0.43 3.41
CA VAL A 173 4.62 0.46 4.01
C VAL A 173 3.57 0.83 2.95
N GLN A 174 2.41 0.17 3.00
CA GLN A 174 1.28 0.29 2.08
C GLN A 174 1.65 0.18 0.59
N PRO A 175 2.44 -0.83 0.17
CA PRO A 175 2.73 -1.06 -1.24
C PRO A 175 1.46 -1.47 -1.99
N SER A 176 1.39 -1.18 -3.29
CA SER A 176 0.27 -1.64 -4.14
C SER A 176 0.32 -3.16 -4.43
N THR A 177 1.50 -3.77 -4.39
CA THR A 177 1.72 -5.18 -4.74
C THR A 177 0.76 -6.18 -4.06
N PRO A 178 0.47 -6.10 -2.75
CA PRO A 178 -0.48 -7.00 -2.12
C PRO A 178 -1.91 -6.90 -2.68
N LEU A 179 -2.36 -5.70 -3.06
CA LEU A 179 -3.67 -5.52 -3.70
C LEU A 179 -3.67 -6.17 -5.10
N GLU A 180 -2.58 -6.02 -5.84
CA GLU A 180 -2.42 -6.64 -7.16
C GLU A 180 -2.33 -8.17 -7.08
N ALA A 181 -1.72 -8.71 -6.02
CA ALA A 181 -1.63 -10.14 -5.77
C ALA A 181 -3.02 -10.74 -5.50
N LEU A 182 -3.79 -10.12 -4.61
CA LEU A 182 -5.17 -10.52 -4.32
C LEU A 182 -6.04 -10.53 -5.58
N CYS A 183 -5.84 -9.52 -6.43
CA CYS A 183 -6.50 -9.41 -7.73
C CYS A 183 -6.27 -10.57 -8.70
N VAL A 184 -5.16 -11.30 -8.57
CA VAL A 184 -4.86 -12.49 -9.39
C VAL A 184 -4.95 -13.80 -8.59
N GLY A 185 -5.64 -13.74 -7.44
CA GLY A 185 -5.91 -14.90 -6.60
C GLY A 185 -4.72 -15.33 -5.73
N THR A 186 -3.72 -14.46 -5.52
CA THR A 186 -2.55 -14.74 -4.68
C THR A 186 -2.67 -14.05 -3.31
N PRO A 187 -2.84 -14.82 -2.21
CA PRO A 187 -2.91 -14.29 -0.84
C PRO A 187 -1.69 -13.46 -0.43
N PHE A 188 -1.88 -12.59 0.57
CA PHE A 188 -0.82 -11.80 1.17
C PHE A 188 -0.51 -12.25 2.61
N ILE A 189 0.75 -12.48 2.91
CA ILE A 189 1.26 -12.68 4.28
C ILE A 189 1.79 -11.32 4.77
N ASN A 190 1.01 -10.68 5.65
CA ASN A 190 1.21 -9.33 6.12
C ASN A 190 1.93 -9.33 7.48
N PRO A 191 3.17 -8.83 7.57
CA PRO A 191 3.83 -8.73 8.87
C PRO A 191 3.21 -7.63 9.74
N VAL A 192 3.09 -7.95 11.03
CA VAL A 192 2.61 -7.10 12.12
C VAL A 192 3.78 -6.90 13.09
N TRP A 193 4.15 -5.64 13.35
CA TRP A 193 5.13 -5.25 14.34
C TRP A 193 4.51 -4.24 15.31
N LEU A 194 5.17 -3.97 16.44
CA LEU A 194 4.75 -2.95 17.41
C LEU A 194 3.23 -2.99 17.71
N GLY A 195 2.81 -4.09 18.31
CA GLY A 195 1.42 -4.45 18.56
C GLY A 195 1.35 -5.97 18.62
N ARG A 196 0.53 -6.53 19.51
CA ARG A 196 0.36 -7.98 19.57
C ARG A 196 -0.76 -8.37 18.62
N ARG A 197 -0.58 -9.40 17.80
CA ARG A 197 -1.66 -10.05 17.02
C ARG A 197 -2.87 -10.43 17.88
N THR A 198 -2.70 -10.55 19.20
CA THR A 198 -3.77 -10.78 20.18
C THR A 198 -4.62 -9.54 20.51
N GLU A 199 -4.21 -8.34 20.12
CA GLU A 199 -5.03 -7.13 20.29
C GLU A 199 -6.21 -7.18 19.31
N PRO A 200 -7.48 -7.21 19.80
CA PRO A 200 -8.63 -7.34 18.92
C PRO A 200 -8.85 -6.11 18.03
N ASP A 201 -8.45 -4.92 18.49
CA ASP A 201 -8.55 -3.69 17.70
C ASP A 201 -7.34 -3.55 16.75
N ARG A 202 -7.52 -4.01 15.51
CA ARG A 202 -6.48 -3.97 14.47
C ARG A 202 -6.02 -2.56 14.11
N SER A 203 -6.77 -1.51 14.47
CA SER A 203 -6.32 -0.12 14.25
C SER A 203 -5.10 0.26 15.11
N LYS A 204 -4.79 -0.54 16.13
CA LYS A 204 -3.61 -0.37 16.98
C LYS A 204 -2.39 -1.17 16.51
N TRP A 205 -2.54 -1.97 15.46
CA TRP A 205 -1.44 -2.78 14.91
C TRP A 205 -0.58 -1.91 14.01
N HIS A 206 0.75 -2.01 14.13
CA HIS A 206 1.61 -1.55 13.05
C HIS A 206 1.82 -2.73 12.10
N THR A 207 1.51 -2.52 10.83
CA THR A 207 1.61 -3.60 9.83
C THR A 207 2.15 -3.04 8.54
N GLN A 208 2.63 -3.92 7.66
CA GLN A 208 3.12 -3.46 6.36
C GLN A 208 2.00 -2.85 5.56
N HIS A 209 0.79 -3.37 5.69
CA HIS A 209 -0.37 -2.86 4.98
C HIS A 209 -1.59 -2.72 5.90
N PRO A 210 -1.73 -1.60 6.65
CA PRO A 210 -2.80 -1.42 7.64
C PRO A 210 -4.22 -1.58 7.10
N TYR A 211 -4.48 -1.14 5.88
CA TYR A 211 -5.77 -1.38 5.23
C TYR A 211 -6.05 -2.88 5.03
N LEU A 212 -5.05 -3.66 4.60
CA LEU A 212 -5.20 -5.09 4.34
C LEU A 212 -5.16 -5.93 5.62
N ALA A 213 -4.62 -5.40 6.71
CA ALA A 213 -4.66 -6.06 8.01
C ALA A 213 -6.08 -6.33 8.50
N ASN A 214 -7.09 -5.62 7.99
CA ASN A 214 -8.51 -5.82 8.32
C ASN A 214 -9.14 -7.04 7.65
N PHE A 215 -8.46 -7.69 6.71
CA PHE A 215 -8.92 -8.92 6.08
C PHE A 215 -8.31 -10.13 6.76
N ASP A 216 -8.99 -11.26 6.62
CA ASP A 216 -8.62 -12.55 7.20
C ASP A 216 -8.25 -13.57 6.10
N PRO A 217 -7.70 -14.73 6.48
CA PRO A 217 -7.60 -15.86 5.57
C PRO A 217 -8.95 -16.18 4.90
N PRO A 218 -8.96 -16.56 3.62
CA PRO A 218 -7.79 -16.92 2.79
C PRO A 218 -7.11 -15.73 2.09
N TYR A 219 -7.54 -14.49 2.31
CA TYR A 219 -7.02 -13.31 1.60
C TYR A 219 -5.70 -12.82 2.22
N VAL A 220 -5.72 -12.57 3.53
CA VAL A 220 -4.59 -11.98 4.25
C VAL A 220 -4.26 -12.80 5.48
N TYR A 221 -3.01 -13.22 5.60
CA TYR A 221 -2.46 -13.91 6.76
C TYR A 221 -1.57 -12.93 7.54
N ASN A 222 -2.08 -12.41 8.65
CA ASN A 222 -1.32 -11.48 9.49
C ASN A 222 -0.37 -12.27 10.41
N VAL A 223 0.94 -12.02 10.31
CA VAL A 223 1.99 -12.74 11.07
C VAL A 223 2.73 -11.79 11.99
N GLN A 224 3.02 -12.23 13.22
CA GLN A 224 3.79 -11.43 14.17
C GLN A 224 5.28 -11.42 13.79
N ASP A 225 5.91 -10.24 13.86
CA ASP A 225 7.36 -10.10 13.75
C ASP A 225 8.11 -10.96 14.78
N HIS A 226 9.31 -11.44 14.39
CA HIS A 226 10.16 -12.27 15.25
C HIS A 226 9.51 -13.54 15.82
N ARG A 227 8.44 -14.04 15.17
CA ARG A 227 7.79 -15.31 15.51
C ARG A 227 7.72 -16.19 14.27
N GLU A 228 8.77 -16.97 14.03
CA GLU A 228 8.87 -17.80 12.84
C GLU A 228 7.78 -18.88 12.78
N GLU A 229 7.26 -19.34 13.92
CA GLU A 229 6.14 -20.28 13.94
C GLU A 229 4.88 -19.70 13.30
N ASP A 230 4.61 -18.40 13.49
CA ASP A 230 3.46 -17.73 12.88
C ASP A 230 3.61 -17.69 11.34
N ILE A 231 4.84 -17.59 10.83
CA ILE A 231 5.09 -17.65 9.38
C ILE A 231 4.89 -19.07 8.86
N VAL A 232 5.40 -20.09 9.56
CA VAL A 232 5.18 -21.49 9.19
C VAL A 232 3.68 -21.84 9.18
N GLU A 233 2.93 -21.37 10.18
CA GLU A 233 1.47 -21.51 10.25
C GLU A 233 0.80 -20.84 9.05
N ALA A 234 1.17 -19.60 8.72
CA ALA A 234 0.62 -18.89 7.56
C ALA A 234 0.93 -19.60 6.24
N VAL A 235 2.17 -20.10 6.05
CA VAL A 235 2.56 -20.86 4.86
C VAL A 235 1.73 -22.13 4.72
N LYS A 236 1.54 -22.90 5.80
CA LYS A 236 0.66 -24.06 5.79
C LYS A 236 -0.79 -23.68 5.48
N GLY A 237 -1.30 -22.63 6.11
CA GLY A 237 -2.65 -22.12 5.90
C GLY A 237 -2.92 -21.73 4.44
N VAL A 238 -1.97 -21.06 3.78
CA VAL A 238 -2.04 -20.72 2.34
C VAL A 238 -2.13 -21.97 1.47
N MET A 239 -1.40 -23.03 1.82
CA MET A 239 -1.41 -24.29 1.06
C MET A 239 -2.72 -25.07 1.24
N GLU A 240 -3.25 -25.08 2.46
CA GLU A 240 -4.52 -25.75 2.82
C GLU A 240 -5.75 -24.99 2.29
N ASN A 241 -5.68 -23.65 2.26
CA ASN A 241 -6.78 -22.78 1.89
C ASN A 241 -6.38 -21.82 0.76
N PRO A 242 -6.07 -22.34 -0.45
CA PRO A 242 -5.64 -21.50 -1.55
C PRO A 242 -6.80 -20.63 -2.03
N LEU A 243 -6.51 -19.36 -2.29
CA LEU A 243 -7.48 -18.43 -2.85
C LEU A 243 -7.80 -18.83 -4.31
N LYS A 244 -9.06 -19.20 -4.55
CA LYS A 244 -9.54 -19.77 -5.82
C LYS A 244 -9.97 -18.72 -6.85
N GLU A 245 -10.28 -17.52 -6.38
CA GLU A 245 -10.86 -16.44 -7.17
C GLU A 245 -10.11 -15.12 -6.92
N ALA A 246 -10.24 -14.19 -7.85
CA ALA A 246 -9.70 -12.85 -7.69
C ALA A 246 -10.42 -12.16 -6.53
N PHE A 247 -9.67 -11.44 -5.71
CA PHE A 247 -10.23 -10.66 -4.62
C PHE A 247 -9.94 -9.18 -4.83
N ILE A 248 -11.01 -8.39 -4.90
CA ILE A 248 -10.98 -6.94 -4.89
C ILE A 248 -11.88 -6.50 -3.74
N PRO A 249 -11.36 -5.75 -2.74
CA PRO A 249 -12.18 -5.20 -1.69
C PRO A 249 -13.39 -4.43 -2.24
N ASP A 250 -14.54 -4.54 -1.58
CA ASP A 250 -15.80 -3.96 -2.07
C ASP A 250 -15.70 -2.46 -2.32
N ASP A 251 -14.99 -1.74 -1.46
CA ASP A 251 -14.78 -0.30 -1.62
C ASP A 251 -13.82 0.02 -2.78
N MET A 252 -13.02 -0.92 -3.28
CA MET A 252 -12.14 -0.73 -4.44
C MET A 252 -12.75 -1.18 -5.78
N LYS A 253 -13.96 -1.75 -5.76
CA LYS A 253 -14.69 -2.09 -6.99
C LYS A 253 -15.01 -0.84 -7.80
N LYS A 254 -15.02 -0.98 -9.13
CA LYS A 254 -15.14 0.11 -10.08
C LYS A 254 -16.39 0.93 -9.85
N GLU A 255 -17.56 0.30 -9.66
CA GLU A 255 -18.81 1.05 -9.45
C GLU A 255 -18.73 1.91 -8.19
N VAL A 256 -18.22 1.34 -7.09
CA VAL A 256 -18.12 2.05 -5.81
C VAL A 256 -17.11 3.20 -5.89
N TYR A 257 -15.97 2.97 -6.56
CA TYR A 257 -15.00 4.03 -6.85
C TYR A 257 -15.60 5.15 -7.70
N LEU A 258 -16.36 4.82 -8.74
CA LEU A 258 -17.02 5.82 -9.60
C LEU A 258 -18.07 6.63 -8.83
N THR A 259 -18.83 6.01 -7.93
CA THR A 259 -19.75 6.74 -7.03
C THR A 259 -19.00 7.74 -6.14
N ARG A 260 -17.80 7.39 -5.63
CA ARG A 260 -16.98 8.35 -4.88
C ARG A 260 -16.47 9.50 -5.73
N ILE A 261 -16.04 9.22 -6.96
CA ILE A 261 -15.61 10.25 -7.93
C ILE A 261 -16.77 11.19 -8.26
N GLU A 262 -17.97 10.66 -8.50
CA GLU A 262 -19.17 11.46 -8.74
C GLU A 262 -19.48 12.35 -7.53
N GLY A 263 -19.51 11.78 -6.32
CA GLY A 263 -19.72 12.55 -5.09
C GLY A 263 -18.66 13.63 -4.86
N LEU A 264 -17.41 13.38 -5.23
CA LEU A 264 -16.33 14.37 -5.19
C LEU A 264 -16.61 15.53 -6.17
N ILE A 265 -17.01 15.23 -7.40
CA ILE A 265 -17.22 16.24 -8.47
C ILE A 265 -18.51 17.05 -8.25
N THR A 266 -19.59 16.42 -7.81
CA THR A 266 -20.90 17.08 -7.64
C THR A 266 -21.01 17.88 -6.34
N LYS A 267 -20.15 17.62 -5.35
CA LYS A 267 -20.14 18.34 -4.07
C LYS A 267 -19.86 19.84 -4.25
N ASN A 268 -20.66 20.67 -3.58
CA ASN A 268 -20.50 22.12 -3.60
C ASN A 268 -19.36 22.59 -2.69
N TRP A 269 -18.12 22.37 -3.15
CA TRP A 269 -16.90 22.77 -2.45
C TRP A 269 -16.81 24.27 -2.21
N SER A 270 -17.44 25.10 -3.07
CA SER A 270 -17.46 26.55 -2.86
C SER A 270 -18.27 26.95 -1.62
N ALA A 271 -19.43 26.31 -1.40
CA ALA A 271 -20.26 26.55 -0.23
C ALA A 271 -19.56 26.10 1.05
N LEU A 272 -18.91 24.92 1.00
CA LEU A 272 -18.13 24.40 2.12
C LEU A 272 -16.93 25.30 2.47
N ALA A 273 -16.23 25.82 1.46
CA ALA A 273 -15.12 26.75 1.69
C ALA A 273 -15.59 28.06 2.33
N ARG A 274 -16.75 28.59 1.93
CA ARG A 274 -17.33 29.79 2.55
C ARG A 274 -17.68 29.56 4.02
N SER A 275 -18.28 28.41 4.37
CA SER A 275 -18.60 28.12 5.77
C SER A 275 -17.35 27.98 6.66
N LYS A 276 -16.25 27.45 6.12
CA LYS A 276 -14.96 27.38 6.83
C LYS A 276 -14.35 28.77 7.08
N LYS A 277 -14.42 29.69 6.11
CA LYS A 277 -13.93 31.07 6.28
C LYS A 277 -14.69 31.86 7.36
N VAL A 278 -15.99 31.61 7.52
CA VAL A 278 -16.82 32.24 8.57
C VAL A 278 -16.47 31.71 9.96
N SER A 279 -16.02 30.46 10.08
CA SER A 279 -15.64 29.88 11.38
C SER A 279 -14.30 30.39 11.95
N THR A 280 -13.38 30.83 11.08
CA THR A 280 -12.05 31.34 11.49
C THR A 280 -12.05 32.82 11.89
N THR A 281 -13.19 33.51 11.81
CA THR A 281 -13.35 34.93 12.19
C THR A 281 -13.95 35.13 13.58
N SER A 282 -14.10 34.07 14.38
CA SER A 282 -14.45 34.21 15.80
C SER A 282 -13.17 34.50 16.60
N PRO A 283 -13.09 35.62 17.34
CA PRO A 283 -11.90 35.91 18.15
C PRO A 283 -11.76 34.84 19.25
N PRO A 284 -10.52 34.51 19.68
CA PRO A 284 -10.33 33.64 20.83
C PRO A 284 -11.00 34.27 22.06
N PRO A 285 -11.57 33.46 22.98
CA PRO A 285 -12.14 33.98 24.21
C PRO A 285 -11.06 34.76 24.99
N GLN A 286 -11.46 35.94 25.47
CA GLN A 286 -10.63 36.88 26.23
C GLN A 286 -10.12 36.27 27.53
#